data_AF-A0A2X2JV96-F1
#
_entry.id   AF-A0A2X2JV96-F1
#
_cell.length_a   1.000
_cell.length_b   1.000
_cell.length_c   1.000
_cell.angle_alpha   90.00
_cell.angle_beta   90.00
_cell.angle_gamma   90.00
#
_symmetry.space_group_name_H-M   'P 1'
#
loop_
_entity.id
_entity.type
_entity.pdbx_description
1 polymer ?
#
loop_
_entity_poly.entity_id
_entity_poly.type
_entity_poly.pdbx_seq_one_letter_code
_entity_poly.pdbx_strand_id
1 'polypeptide(L)'
;MSLKKSIQIRLQNNPKAIFKDIILPGEKYDVVICNPPFFSSQTEALQQSIRKTTGIKDAKIDEKPVTQAFSGQGSELWCDGGEKAFLSRMIFESQFHKDQVKWFTTLVAHREDIRFLQHKLKKINVKETEVIRMEQGNKVSRILLWRF
;
A
#
# COMPACT_ATOMS: atom_id res chain seq x y z
N MET A 1 11.74 -29.04 -1.28
CA MET A 1 10.29 -28.81 -1.38
C MET A 1 10.00 -27.94 -2.60
N SER A 2 8.97 -28.24 -3.39
CA SER A 2 8.60 -27.42 -4.55
C SER A 2 7.74 -26.23 -4.11
N LEU A 3 8.24 -25.02 -4.32
CA LEU A 3 7.59 -23.75 -3.93
C LEU A 3 6.17 -23.60 -4.50
N LYS A 4 5.91 -24.19 -5.68
CA LYS A 4 4.60 -24.13 -6.35
C LYS A 4 3.46 -24.74 -5.55
N LYS A 5 3.73 -25.74 -4.70
CA LYS A 5 2.69 -26.38 -3.86
C LYS A 5 2.39 -25.58 -2.58
N SER A 6 3.20 -24.57 -2.26
CA SER A 6 3.07 -23.75 -1.04
C SER A 6 2.52 -22.35 -1.32
N ILE A 7 2.24 -22.02 -2.59
CA ILE A 7 1.74 -20.71 -3.00
C ILE A 7 0.34 -20.87 -3.59
N GLN A 8 -0.61 -20.12 -3.03
CA GLN A 8 -1.94 -19.97 -3.59
C GLN A 8 -2.12 -18.53 -4.07
N ILE A 9 -2.60 -18.38 -5.31
CA ILE A 9 -2.94 -17.08 -5.89
C ILE A 9 -4.46 -16.94 -5.88
N ARG A 10 -4.94 -15.77 -5.45
CA ARG A 10 -6.37 -15.42 -5.47
C ARG A 10 -6.54 -14.10 -6.22
N LEU A 11 -7.52 -14.06 -7.11
CA LEU A 11 -7.88 -12.84 -7.81
C LEU A 11 -8.82 -12.01 -6.94
N GLN A 12 -8.46 -10.76 -6.71
CA GLN A 12 -9.34 -9.77 -6.09
C GLN A 12 -10.31 -9.23 -7.15
N ASN A 13 -11.56 -9.68 -7.13
CA ASN A 13 -12.57 -9.25 -8.11
C ASN A 13 -13.06 -7.81 -7.87
N ASN A 14 -13.08 -7.36 -6.62
CA ASN A 14 -13.46 -5.98 -6.29
C ASN A 14 -12.21 -5.21 -5.79
N PRO A 15 -11.70 -4.24 -6.55
CA PRO A 15 -10.48 -3.48 -6.18
C PRO A 15 -10.66 -2.64 -4.90
N LYS A 16 -11.90 -2.46 -4.44
CA LYS A 16 -12.23 -1.80 -3.17
C LYS A 16 -12.42 -2.77 -2.00
N ALA A 17 -12.13 -4.06 -2.15
CA ALA A 17 -12.28 -5.06 -1.10
C ALA A 17 -10.93 -5.74 -0.85
N ILE A 18 -10.12 -5.19 0.05
CA ILE A 18 -8.72 -5.62 0.24
C ILE A 18 -8.64 -7.02 0.85
N PHE A 19 -9.45 -7.31 1.86
CA PHE A 19 -9.46 -8.60 2.56
C PHE A 19 -10.72 -9.41 2.33
N LYS A 20 -11.85 -8.72 2.13
CA LYS A 20 -13.11 -9.39 1.84
C LYS A 20 -12.98 -10.27 0.59
N ASP A 21 -13.45 -11.51 0.69
CA ASP A 21 -13.36 -12.57 -0.33
C ASP A 21 -11.92 -13.04 -0.66
N ILE A 22 -10.90 -12.47 0.00
CA ILE A 22 -9.50 -12.91 -0.06
C ILE A 22 -9.13 -13.75 1.17
N ILE A 23 -9.47 -13.29 2.37
CA ILE A 23 -9.33 -14.04 3.63
C ILE A 23 -10.65 -14.77 3.88
N LEU A 24 -10.66 -16.09 3.72
CA LEU A 24 -11.86 -16.92 3.82
C LEU A 24 -12.10 -17.41 5.25
N PRO A 25 -13.33 -17.80 5.60
CA PRO A 25 -13.63 -18.35 6.93
C PRO A 25 -12.75 -19.56 7.28
N GLY A 26 -12.26 -19.59 8.53
CA GLY A 26 -11.41 -20.66 9.04
C GLY A 26 -9.92 -20.50 8.73
N GLU A 27 -9.54 -19.61 7.83
CA GLU A 27 -8.14 -19.35 7.51
C GLU A 27 -7.44 -18.54 8.60
N LYS A 28 -6.17 -18.85 8.83
CA LYS A 28 -5.29 -18.14 9.75
C LYS A 28 -4.00 -17.74 9.04
N TYR A 29 -3.58 -16.52 9.26
CA TYR A 29 -2.36 -15.95 8.71
C TYR A 29 -1.50 -15.36 9.83
N ASP A 30 -0.20 -15.63 9.78
CA ASP A 30 0.74 -15.00 10.70
C ASP A 30 0.94 -13.52 10.35
N VAL A 31 0.99 -13.20 9.06
CA VAL A 31 1.28 -11.86 8.59
C VAL A 31 0.58 -11.55 7.26
N VAL A 32 0.09 -10.32 7.15
CA VAL A 32 -0.25 -9.68 5.89
C VAL A 32 0.85 -8.68 5.55
N ILE A 33 1.34 -8.70 4.31
CA ILE A 33 2.33 -7.75 3.79
C ILE A 33 1.72 -7.00 2.61
N CYS A 34 1.89 -5.68 2.58
CA CYS A 34 1.37 -4.84 1.51
C CYS A 34 2.40 -3.79 1.07
N ASN A 35 2.50 -3.59 -0.24
CA ASN A 35 3.12 -2.42 -0.85
C ASN A 35 2.01 -1.66 -1.58
N PRO A 36 1.46 -0.57 -1.01
CA PRO A 36 0.27 0.08 -1.55
C PRO A 36 0.59 0.84 -2.86
N PRO A 37 -0.43 1.10 -3.70
CA PRO A 37 -0.28 2.06 -4.80
C PRO A 37 0.04 3.45 -4.25
N PHE A 38 0.98 4.15 -4.90
CA PHE A 38 1.54 5.40 -4.37
C PHE A 38 0.74 6.64 -4.78
N PHE A 39 0.18 6.66 -5.98
CA PHE A 39 -0.41 7.86 -6.58
C PHE A 39 -1.94 7.85 -6.54
N SER A 40 -2.55 9.03 -6.52
CA SER A 40 -4.00 9.19 -6.57
C SER A 40 -4.59 9.07 -7.97
N SER A 41 -3.75 9.21 -9.02
CA SER A 41 -4.15 9.10 -10.42
C SER A 41 -2.98 8.79 -11.34
N GLN A 42 -3.30 8.37 -12.57
CA GLN A 42 -2.32 8.21 -13.64
C GLN A 42 -1.59 9.52 -13.95
N THR A 43 -2.32 10.65 -13.97
CA THR A 43 -1.75 11.98 -14.24
C THR A 43 -0.69 12.37 -13.21
N GLU A 44 -0.94 12.10 -11.92
CA GLU A 44 0.02 12.35 -10.85
C GLU A 44 1.27 11.46 -10.99
N ALA A 45 1.07 10.18 -11.33
CA ALA A 45 2.16 9.24 -11.58
C ALA A 45 3.05 9.68 -12.76
N LEU A 46 2.45 10.17 -13.85
CA LEU A 46 3.17 10.74 -15.00
C LEU A 46 3.93 12.01 -14.62
N GLN A 47 3.27 12.95 -13.96
CA GLN A 47 3.90 14.23 -13.56
C GLN A 47 5.11 14.00 -12.65
N GLN A 48 5.01 13.07 -11.68
CA GLN A 48 6.15 12.74 -10.83
C GLN A 48 7.27 12.04 -11.60
N SER A 49 6.95 11.17 -12.57
CA SER A 49 7.94 10.54 -13.44
C SER A 49 8.68 11.58 -14.28
N ILE A 50 7.96 12.53 -14.89
CA ILE A 50 8.54 13.64 -15.66
C ILE A 50 9.48 14.48 -14.78
N ARG A 51 9.02 14.89 -13.58
CA ARG A 51 9.82 15.66 -12.63
C ARG A 51 11.11 14.95 -12.25
N LYS A 52 11.07 13.63 -12.02
CA LYS A 52 12.25 12.83 -11.65
C LYS A 52 13.23 12.64 -12.81
N THR A 53 12.74 12.44 -14.03
CA THR A 53 13.58 12.24 -15.21
C THR A 53 14.17 13.55 -15.72
N THR A 54 13.45 14.67 -15.61
CA THR A 54 13.87 15.97 -16.18
C THR A 54 14.47 16.94 -15.15
N GLY A 55 14.21 16.75 -13.84
CA GLY A 55 14.63 17.69 -12.80
C GLY A 55 13.84 19.00 -12.76
N ILE A 56 12.82 19.17 -13.62
CA ILE A 56 12.06 20.42 -13.79
C ILE A 56 10.77 20.35 -12.98
N LYS A 57 10.54 21.32 -12.07
CA LYS A 57 9.37 21.36 -11.17
C LYS A 57 8.03 21.56 -11.92
N ASP A 58 8.07 22.21 -13.08
CA ASP A 58 6.89 22.64 -13.87
C ASP A 58 6.92 22.17 -15.33
N ALA A 59 7.44 20.96 -15.58
CA ALA A 59 7.41 20.38 -16.92
C ALA A 59 5.96 20.13 -17.37
N LYS A 60 5.57 20.73 -18.50
CA LYS A 60 4.29 20.46 -19.16
C LYS A 60 4.25 19.00 -19.62
N ILE A 61 3.06 18.40 -19.60
CA ILE A 61 2.82 17.08 -20.19
C ILE A 61 2.82 17.28 -21.72
N ASP A 62 4.01 17.48 -22.30
CA ASP A 62 4.16 17.44 -23.75
C ASP A 62 4.22 15.96 -24.19
N GLU A 63 3.63 15.67 -25.35
CA GLU A 63 3.34 14.35 -25.94
C GLU A 63 4.56 13.45 -26.25
N LYS A 64 5.73 13.71 -25.64
CA LYS A 64 6.86 12.79 -25.75
C LYS A 64 6.67 11.61 -24.79
N PRO A 65 6.97 10.37 -25.22
CA PRO A 65 6.88 9.22 -24.35
C PRO A 65 7.96 9.34 -23.27
N VAL A 66 7.56 9.83 -22.11
CA VAL A 66 8.41 9.87 -20.93
C VAL A 66 8.54 8.43 -20.48
N THR A 67 9.74 7.88 -20.63
CA THR A 67 10.07 6.57 -20.08
C THR A 67 9.82 6.63 -18.57
N GLN A 68 8.81 5.89 -18.10
CA GLN A 68 8.53 5.80 -16.68
C GLN A 68 9.74 5.20 -15.98
N ALA A 69 10.28 5.90 -14.99
CA ALA A 69 11.35 5.38 -14.12
C ALA A 69 10.85 4.26 -13.17
N PHE A 70 9.56 3.92 -13.24
CA PHE A 70 8.94 2.84 -12.49
C PHE A 70 8.44 1.79 -13.47
N SER A 71 8.82 0.53 -13.23
CA SER A 71 8.36 -0.62 -14.01
C SER A 71 6.93 -1.08 -13.66
N GLY A 72 6.30 -0.44 -12.66
CA GLY A 72 4.94 -0.79 -12.22
C GLY A 72 3.91 -0.46 -13.29
N GLN A 73 2.88 -1.30 -13.44
CA GLN A 73 1.83 -1.11 -14.45
C GLN A 73 0.50 -0.76 -13.78
N GLY A 74 -0.22 0.23 -14.33
CA GLY A 74 -1.62 0.50 -13.99
C GLY A 74 -1.88 0.68 -12.48
N SER A 75 -2.67 -0.23 -11.91
CA SER A 75 -3.13 -0.22 -10.52
C SER A 75 -2.05 -0.43 -9.46
N GLU A 76 -0.83 -0.83 -9.84
CA GLU A 76 0.32 -0.86 -8.93
C GLU A 76 0.84 0.55 -8.62
N LEU A 77 0.60 1.50 -9.51
CA LEU A 77 1.08 2.87 -9.37
C LEU A 77 0.02 3.78 -8.76
N TRP A 78 -1.26 3.65 -9.13
CA TRP A 78 -2.30 4.56 -8.64
C TRP A 78 -3.62 3.90 -8.25
N CYS A 79 -4.35 4.56 -7.36
CA CYS A 79 -5.74 4.27 -7.03
C CYS A 79 -6.48 5.55 -6.63
N ASP A 80 -7.81 5.57 -6.73
CA ASP A 80 -8.62 6.70 -6.28
C ASP A 80 -8.30 7.08 -4.82
N GLY A 81 -7.85 8.31 -4.60
CA GLY A 81 -7.46 8.83 -3.29
C GLY A 81 -6.07 8.40 -2.79
N GLY A 82 -5.30 7.70 -3.63
CA GLY A 82 -3.89 7.35 -3.40
C GLY A 82 -3.61 6.46 -2.19
N GLU A 83 -2.34 6.43 -1.79
CA GLU A 83 -1.84 5.62 -0.66
C GLU A 83 -2.71 5.81 0.59
N LYS A 84 -3.01 7.07 0.95
CA LYS A 84 -3.83 7.40 2.14
C LYS A 84 -5.20 6.73 2.13
N ALA A 85 -5.93 6.79 1.01
CA ALA A 85 -7.28 6.22 0.92
C ALA A 85 -7.23 4.69 0.91
N PHE A 86 -6.26 4.11 0.21
CA PHE A 86 -6.02 2.67 0.19
C PHE A 86 -5.74 2.13 1.60
N LEU A 87 -4.77 2.73 2.30
CA LEU A 87 -4.39 2.31 3.65
C LEU A 87 -5.51 2.56 4.66
N SER A 88 -6.29 3.63 4.50
CA SER A 88 -7.49 3.85 5.32
C SER A 88 -8.50 2.73 5.20
N ARG A 89 -8.67 2.19 3.98
CA ARG A 89 -9.56 1.07 3.72
C ARG A 89 -8.99 -0.22 4.29
N MET A 90 -7.70 -0.47 4.11
CA MET A 90 -7.01 -1.64 4.66
C MET A 90 -7.15 -1.70 6.18
N ILE A 91 -6.91 -0.58 6.86
CA ILE A 91 -7.10 -0.46 8.32
C ILE A 91 -8.55 -0.76 8.70
N PHE A 92 -9.52 -0.18 8.01
CA PHE A 92 -10.94 -0.42 8.27
C PHE A 92 -11.33 -1.88 8.06
N GLU A 93 -10.92 -2.53 6.98
CA GLU A 93 -11.27 -3.93 6.71
C GLU A 93 -10.59 -4.90 7.69
N SER A 94 -9.39 -4.56 8.19
CA SER A 94 -8.63 -5.43 9.10
C SER A 94 -9.40 -5.79 10.39
N GLN A 95 -10.31 -4.93 10.86
CA GLN A 95 -11.11 -5.19 12.06
C GLN A 95 -12.02 -6.42 11.93
N PHE A 96 -12.45 -6.76 10.71
CA PHE A 96 -13.30 -7.92 10.44
C PHE A 96 -12.49 -9.23 10.41
N HIS A 97 -11.17 -9.15 10.38
CA HIS A 97 -10.25 -10.29 10.32
C HIS A 97 -9.30 -10.35 11.52
N LYS A 98 -9.65 -9.67 12.62
CA LYS A 98 -8.85 -9.56 13.84
C LYS A 98 -8.42 -10.90 14.44
N ASP A 99 -9.27 -11.92 14.33
CA ASP A 99 -9.00 -13.25 14.89
C ASP A 99 -8.28 -14.15 13.87
N GLN A 100 -8.20 -13.73 12.60
CA GLN A 100 -7.63 -14.52 11.50
C GLN A 100 -6.18 -14.14 11.19
N VAL A 101 -5.76 -12.92 11.52
CA VAL A 101 -4.43 -12.40 11.16
C VAL A 101 -3.70 -11.94 12.42
N LYS A 102 -2.51 -12.47 12.69
CA LYS A 102 -1.72 -12.05 13.86
C LYS A 102 -1.13 -10.65 13.69
N TRP A 103 -0.63 -10.32 12.50
CA TRP A 103 -0.06 -9.01 12.20
C TRP A 103 -0.48 -8.52 10.82
N PHE A 104 -1.00 -7.29 10.77
CA PHE A 104 -1.18 -6.56 9.53
C PHE A 104 0.02 -5.63 9.33
N THR A 105 0.61 -5.63 8.15
CA THR A 105 1.75 -4.77 7.82
C THR A 105 1.60 -4.14 6.44
N THR A 106 2.13 -2.93 6.28
CA THR A 106 2.14 -2.23 5.00
C THR A 106 3.32 -1.26 4.91
N LEU A 107 3.86 -1.09 3.71
CA LEU A 107 4.78 0.01 3.42
C LEU A 107 4.02 1.34 3.37
N VAL A 108 4.67 2.40 3.84
CA VAL A 108 4.16 3.77 3.77
C VAL A 108 5.28 4.67 3.22
N ALA A 109 5.05 5.22 2.03
CA ALA A 109 5.98 6.15 1.40
C ALA A 109 5.90 7.53 2.05
N HIS A 110 4.69 8.03 2.27
CA HIS A 110 4.43 9.40 2.72
C HIS A 110 4.54 9.52 4.24
N ARG A 111 5.52 10.30 4.73
CA ARG A 111 5.75 10.49 6.18
C ARG A 111 4.55 11.15 6.85
N GLU A 112 3.97 12.11 6.14
CA GLU A 112 2.82 12.92 6.50
C GLU A 112 1.58 12.07 6.80
N ASP A 113 1.49 10.87 6.21
CA ASP A 113 0.35 9.98 6.37
C ASP A 113 0.38 9.18 7.66
N ILE A 114 1.57 8.95 8.24
CA ILE A 114 1.75 8.12 9.43
C ILE A 114 0.89 8.60 10.60
N ARG A 115 0.90 9.91 10.91
CA ARG A 115 0.13 10.45 12.03
C ARG A 115 -1.38 10.22 11.83
N PHE A 116 -1.86 10.36 10.61
CA PHE A 116 -3.26 10.12 10.26
C PHE A 116 -3.65 8.64 10.36
N LEU A 117 -2.79 7.74 9.87
CA LEU A 117 -3.01 6.30 9.92
C LEU A 117 -2.99 5.78 11.37
N GLN A 118 -2.04 6.23 12.20
CA GLN A 118 -2.00 5.92 13.63
C GLN A 118 -3.27 6.37 14.36
N HIS A 119 -3.81 7.55 14.01
CA HIS A 119 -5.09 8.00 14.57
C HIS A 119 -6.25 7.10 14.18
N LYS A 120 -6.29 6.61 12.93
CA LYS A 120 -7.31 5.64 12.49
C LYS A 120 -7.18 4.31 13.23
N LEU A 121 -5.97 3.80 13.40
CA LEU A 121 -5.69 2.58 14.16
C LEU A 121 -6.16 2.72 15.61
N LYS A 122 -5.89 3.85 16.25
CA LYS A 122 -6.39 4.16 17.59
C LYS A 122 -7.92 4.17 17.64
N LYS A 123 -8.61 4.73 16.64
CA LYS A 123 -10.08 4.76 16.58
C LYS A 123 -10.72 3.37 16.51
N ILE A 124 -10.05 2.40 15.92
CA ILE A 124 -10.54 1.01 15.85
C ILE A 124 -9.98 0.12 16.99
N ASN A 125 -9.34 0.73 17.99
CA ASN A 125 -8.84 0.08 19.21
C ASN A 125 -7.90 -1.11 18.94
N VAL A 126 -6.95 -0.96 18.02
CA VAL A 126 -5.86 -1.95 17.90
C VAL A 126 -5.08 -2.06 19.22
N LYS A 127 -4.66 -3.27 19.58
CA LYS A 127 -3.91 -3.51 20.83
C LYS A 127 -2.48 -3.01 20.73
N GLU A 128 -1.88 -3.13 19.56
CA GLU A 128 -0.50 -2.77 19.34
C GLU A 128 -0.33 -2.17 17.94
N THR A 129 0.51 -1.14 17.86
CA THR A 129 0.93 -0.51 16.61
C THR A 129 2.36 -0.06 16.72
N GLU A 130 3.13 -0.27 15.65
CA GLU A 130 4.52 0.14 15.55
C GLU A 130 4.79 0.72 14.16
N VAL A 131 5.76 1.62 14.08
CA VAL A 131 6.27 2.18 12.82
C VAL A 131 7.77 1.94 12.76
N ILE A 132 8.19 1.07 11.85
CA ILE A 132 9.62 0.80 11.63
C ILE A 132 10.09 1.68 10.48
N ARG A 133 11.09 2.51 10.74
CA ARG A 133 11.72 3.35 9.71
C ARG A 133 12.75 2.54 8.94
N MET A 134 12.70 2.61 7.61
CA MET A 134 13.66 1.94 6.72
C MET A 134 14.39 2.98 5.86
N GLU A 135 15.72 2.85 5.78
CA GLU A 135 16.57 3.70 4.96
C GLU A 135 17.45 2.86 4.04
N GLN A 136 17.36 3.12 2.75
CA GLN A 136 18.18 2.46 1.72
C GLN A 136 18.65 3.53 0.73
N GLY A 137 19.89 4.00 0.89
CA GLY A 137 20.42 5.13 0.14
C GLY A 137 19.53 6.37 0.32
N ASN A 138 19.07 6.94 -0.80
CA ASN A 138 18.21 8.13 -0.80
C ASN A 138 16.72 7.82 -0.58
N LYS A 139 16.33 6.55 -0.46
CA LYS A 139 14.94 6.16 -0.27
C LYS A 139 14.67 5.90 1.22
N VAL A 140 13.78 6.71 1.78
CA VAL A 140 13.26 6.52 3.14
C VAL A 140 11.82 6.02 3.03
N SER A 141 11.56 4.83 3.54
CA SER A 141 10.21 4.26 3.66
C SER A 141 9.94 3.85 5.11
N ARG A 142 8.70 3.47 5.40
CA ARG A 142 8.27 3.03 6.73
C ARG A 142 7.44 1.78 6.59
N ILE A 143 7.57 0.85 7.53
CA ILE A 143 6.58 -0.21 7.72
C ILE A 143 5.67 0.23 8.85
N LEU A 144 4.37 0.32 8.57
CA LEU A 144 3.34 0.43 9.60
C LEU A 144 2.81 -0.97 9.88
N LEU A 145 2.83 -1.40 11.14
CA LEU A 145 2.29 -2.67 11.57
C LEU A 145 1.32 -2.51 12.74
N TRP A 146 0.30 -3.37 12.79
CA TRP A 146 -0.69 -3.38 13.86
C TRP A 146 -1.31 -4.76 14.07
N ARG A 147 -1.88 -4.96 15.27
CA ARG A 147 -2.66 -6.15 15.62
C ARG A 147 -3.74 -5.86 16.65
N PHE A 148 -4.72 -6.77 16.71
CA PHE A 148 -5.90 -6.68 17.59
C PHE A 148 -5.81 -7.57 18.82
#